data_AF-A0A6I3SJ21-F1
#
_entry.id   AF-A0A6I3SJ21-F1
#
_cell.length_a   1.000
_cell.length_b   1.000
_cell.length_c   1.000
_cell.angle_alpha   90.00
_cell.angle_beta   90.00
_cell.angle_gamma   90.00
#
_symmetry.space_group_name_H-M   'P 1'
#
loop_
_entity.id
_entity.type
_entity.pdbx_description
1 polymer ?
#
loop_
_entity_poly.entity_id
_entity_poly.type
_entity_poly.pdbx_seq_one_letter_code
_entity_poly.pdbx_strand_id
1 'polypeptide(L)'
;MAVVERRYSACPTILPHQLWLGRSPLDPAKINPVTNTPQNKPFGGFWTSTYHETLMSDWVLFSYTNETYWKGTALEAWIVTANPDARIYRIDGYYDFEELLCRYHVNPAWNGPFIPAKRFSEIYSLFCGELPMGKAKLDFEAISRDYDAVHLTERGLSETKYGYPYNLIGWDVESTIWFRWSFSRAEYLGNLCTNPLRIVAPGS
;
A
#
# COMPACT_ATOMS: atom_id res chain seq x y z
N MET A 1 -4.98 -40.79 2.97
CA MET A 1 -4.06 -39.82 3.59
C MET A 1 -4.79 -38.51 3.79
N ALA A 2 -4.94 -38.06 5.03
CA ALA A 2 -5.61 -36.80 5.35
C ALA A 2 -4.73 -35.63 4.87
N VAL A 3 -5.24 -34.85 3.93
CA VAL A 3 -4.59 -33.64 3.43
C VAL A 3 -4.76 -32.58 4.51
N VAL A 4 -3.64 -32.17 5.11
CA VAL A 4 -3.59 -31.00 5.99
C VAL A 4 -3.85 -29.78 5.12
N GLU A 5 -5.09 -29.27 5.14
CA GLU A 5 -5.41 -27.95 4.62
C GLU A 5 -4.55 -26.92 5.36
N ARG A 6 -3.43 -26.48 4.76
CA ARG A 6 -2.89 -25.17 5.13
C ARG A 6 -3.87 -24.15 4.61
N ARG A 7 -4.84 -23.79 5.46
CA ARG A 7 -5.49 -22.49 5.37
C ARG A 7 -4.36 -21.47 5.46
N TYR A 8 -3.95 -20.89 4.32
CA TYR A 8 -3.38 -19.55 4.32
C TYR A 8 -4.51 -18.62 4.76
N SER A 9 -4.82 -18.73 6.06
CA SER A 9 -5.58 -17.76 6.80
C SER A 9 -4.82 -16.47 6.55
N ALA A 10 -5.49 -15.44 6.05
CA ALA A 10 -5.02 -14.10 6.29
C ALA A 10 -4.82 -14.03 7.81
N CYS A 11 -3.59 -14.22 8.27
CA CYS A 11 -3.28 -13.95 9.66
C CYS A 11 -3.70 -12.49 9.83
N PRO A 12 -4.56 -12.14 10.79
CA PRO A 12 -4.87 -10.75 11.06
C PRO A 12 -3.55 -10.10 11.46
N THR A 13 -2.85 -9.59 10.46
CA THR A 13 -1.67 -8.78 10.65
C THR A 13 -2.26 -7.50 11.17
N ILE A 14 -2.23 -7.34 12.50
CA ILE A 14 -2.57 -6.07 13.12
C ILE A 14 -1.60 -5.08 12.50
N LEU A 15 -2.11 -4.30 11.53
CA LEU A 15 -1.33 -3.27 10.91
C LEU A 15 -0.97 -2.27 12.02
N PRO A 16 0.31 -1.91 12.19
CA PRO A 16 0.68 -0.87 13.13
C PRO A 16 -0.12 0.40 12.86
N HIS A 17 -0.20 1.28 13.86
CA HIS A 17 -0.74 2.62 13.65
C HIS A 17 -0.12 3.26 12.40
N GLN A 18 -0.95 3.91 11.62
CA GLN A 18 -0.54 4.53 10.37
C GLN A 18 -0.56 6.04 10.53
N LEU A 19 0.35 6.75 9.89
CA LEU A 19 0.41 8.19 9.82
C LEU A 19 -0.11 8.65 8.45
N TRP A 20 -1.05 9.58 8.49
CA TRP A 20 -1.45 10.35 7.32
C TRP A 20 -0.97 11.79 7.46
N LEU A 21 -0.53 12.37 6.34
CA LEU A 21 -0.18 13.78 6.23
C LEU A 21 -1.00 14.44 5.11
N GLY A 22 -1.61 15.57 5.40
CA GLY A 22 -2.41 16.30 4.41
C GLY A 22 -2.31 17.81 4.52
N ARG A 23 -2.64 18.51 3.43
CA ARG A 23 -2.74 19.98 3.39
C ARG A 23 -4.12 20.50 3.77
N SER A 24 -5.01 19.62 4.19
CA SER A 24 -6.40 19.91 4.51
C SER A 24 -6.83 18.98 5.63
N PRO A 25 -7.92 19.30 6.34
CA PRO A 25 -8.48 18.41 7.34
C PRO A 25 -8.71 17.00 6.81
N LEU A 26 -8.40 16.01 7.65
CA LEU A 26 -8.70 14.62 7.37
C LEU A 26 -10.22 14.45 7.18
N ASP A 27 -10.61 13.93 6.02
CA ASP A 27 -11.99 13.79 5.63
C ASP A 27 -12.23 12.39 5.04
N PRO A 28 -12.88 11.49 5.79
CA PRO A 28 -13.20 10.14 5.32
C PRO A 28 -13.95 10.08 3.99
N ALA A 29 -14.73 11.11 3.66
CA ALA A 29 -15.51 11.17 2.43
C ALA A 29 -14.65 11.52 1.19
N LYS A 30 -13.39 11.92 1.38
CA LYS A 30 -12.48 12.36 0.29
C LYS A 30 -11.47 11.31 -0.15
N ILE A 31 -11.68 10.04 0.20
CA ILE A 31 -10.88 8.95 -0.39
C ILE A 31 -11.33 8.77 -1.84
N ASN A 32 -10.52 9.29 -2.76
CA ASN A 32 -10.76 9.14 -4.19
C ASN A 32 -10.61 7.66 -4.57
N PRO A 33 -11.49 7.13 -5.43
CA PRO A 33 -11.32 5.78 -5.96
C PRO A 33 -9.98 5.66 -6.69
N VAL A 34 -9.39 4.47 -6.64
CA VAL A 34 -8.15 4.21 -7.38
C VAL A 34 -8.44 4.03 -8.87
N THR A 35 -7.51 4.48 -9.71
CA THR A 35 -7.54 4.25 -11.15
C THR A 35 -6.18 3.77 -11.61
N ASN A 36 -6.15 2.68 -12.36
CA ASN A 36 -4.91 2.14 -12.92
C ASN A 36 -4.22 3.16 -13.81
N THR A 37 -2.90 3.16 -13.82
CA THR A 37 -2.09 4.07 -14.63
C THR A 37 -1.00 3.30 -15.38
N PRO A 38 -0.32 3.95 -16.35
CA PRO A 38 0.91 3.43 -16.91
C PRO A 38 2.10 3.42 -15.91
N GLN A 39 1.94 3.78 -14.65
CA GLN A 39 2.97 3.68 -13.61
C GLN A 39 2.68 2.49 -12.67
N ASN A 40 3.63 2.14 -11.78
CA ASN A 40 3.40 1.11 -10.74
C ASN A 40 2.57 1.63 -9.56
N LYS A 41 2.01 2.85 -9.68
CA LYS A 41 1.15 3.51 -8.69
C LYS A 41 -0.16 3.92 -9.36
N PRO A 42 -1.31 3.71 -8.72
CA PRO A 42 -2.57 4.21 -9.23
C PRO A 42 -2.67 5.73 -9.04
N PHE A 43 -3.60 6.35 -9.75
CA PHE A 43 -4.17 7.62 -9.29
C PHE A 43 -5.17 7.36 -8.17
N GLY A 44 -5.34 8.31 -7.25
CA GLY A 44 -6.29 8.19 -6.14
C GLY A 44 -5.81 7.30 -5.00
N GLY A 45 -6.77 6.78 -4.23
CA GLY A 45 -6.53 6.10 -2.97
C GLY A 45 -6.17 7.06 -1.84
N PHE A 46 -6.12 6.52 -0.63
CA PHE A 46 -5.67 7.23 0.56
C PHE A 46 -4.37 6.60 1.04
N TRP A 47 -3.30 7.39 1.10
CA TRP A 47 -1.96 6.89 1.36
C TRP A 47 -1.52 7.21 2.78
N THR A 48 -1.03 6.18 3.48
CA THR A 48 -0.42 6.31 4.79
C THR A 48 0.93 5.60 4.81
N SER A 49 1.70 5.82 5.87
CA SER A 49 2.92 5.09 6.20
C SER A 49 2.87 4.68 7.66
N THR A 50 3.65 3.69 8.07
CA THR A 50 3.68 3.21 9.45
C THR A 50 4.14 4.31 10.40
N TYR A 51 3.39 4.48 11.49
CA TYR A 51 3.73 5.43 12.53
C TYR A 51 4.84 4.89 13.44
N HIS A 52 5.86 5.70 13.68
CA HIS A 52 6.93 5.47 14.63
C HIS A 52 7.01 6.65 15.60
N GLU A 53 7.10 6.40 16.90
CA GLU A 53 7.16 7.47 17.91
C GLU A 53 8.35 8.42 17.71
N THR A 54 9.48 7.92 17.24
CA THR A 54 10.72 8.70 17.09
C THR A 54 10.83 9.40 15.73
N LEU A 55 10.51 8.70 14.64
CA LEU A 55 10.71 9.20 13.26
C LEU A 55 9.42 9.67 12.60
N MET A 56 8.28 9.52 13.28
CA MET A 56 6.93 9.68 12.77
C MET A 56 6.56 8.68 11.68
N SER A 57 7.23 8.68 10.53
CA SER A 57 7.11 7.64 9.51
C SER A 57 8.20 7.76 8.44
N ASP A 58 8.41 6.73 7.64
CA ASP A 58 9.32 6.78 6.48
C ASP A 58 8.94 7.88 5.48
N TRP A 59 7.65 8.15 5.31
CA TRP A 59 7.19 9.24 4.44
C TRP A 59 7.62 10.62 4.94
N VAL A 60 7.64 10.83 6.27
CA VAL A 60 8.14 12.09 6.87
C VAL A 60 9.63 12.24 6.57
N LEU A 61 10.42 11.18 6.79
CA LEU A 61 11.86 11.19 6.55
C LEU A 61 12.19 11.40 5.06
N PHE A 62 11.47 10.72 4.17
CA PHE A 62 11.62 10.89 2.73
C PHE A 62 11.25 12.30 2.27
N SER A 63 10.15 12.86 2.78
CA SER A 63 9.72 14.22 2.45
C SER A 63 10.70 15.28 2.93
N TYR A 64 11.37 15.05 4.07
CA TYR A 64 12.40 15.95 4.59
C TYR A 64 13.68 15.92 3.74
N THR A 65 14.10 14.72 3.32
CA THR A 65 15.31 14.54 2.50
C THR A 65 15.10 14.91 1.02
N ASN A 66 13.84 14.98 0.56
CA ASN A 66 13.46 15.36 -0.80
C ASN A 66 12.68 16.68 -0.79
N GLU A 67 13.39 17.80 -0.92
CA GLU A 67 12.88 19.19 -0.86
C GLU A 67 11.65 19.46 -1.76
N THR A 68 11.43 18.64 -2.79
CA THR A 68 10.28 18.74 -3.70
C THR A 68 8.93 18.51 -3.01
N TYR A 69 8.88 17.67 -1.97
CA TYR A 69 7.63 17.26 -1.32
C TYR A 69 7.24 18.16 -0.14
N TRP A 70 8.20 18.88 0.46
CA TRP A 70 8.00 19.76 1.61
C TRP A 70 8.32 21.22 1.30
N LYS A 71 7.45 21.89 0.54
CA LYS A 71 7.60 23.32 0.19
C LYS A 71 7.10 24.28 1.28
N GLY A 72 7.56 24.11 2.51
CA GLY A 72 7.29 25.06 3.60
C GLY A 72 5.82 25.21 4.03
N THR A 73 4.94 24.33 3.58
CA THR A 73 3.51 24.35 3.95
C THR A 73 3.30 23.44 5.15
N ALA A 74 2.60 23.92 6.17
CA ALA A 74 2.18 23.09 7.30
C ALA A 74 1.31 21.93 6.79
N LEU A 75 1.63 20.71 7.22
CA LEU A 75 0.79 19.53 6.97
C LEU A 75 0.11 19.12 8.27
N GLU A 76 -1.18 18.83 8.21
CA GLU A 76 -1.87 18.17 9.30
C GLU A 76 -1.38 16.73 9.41
N ALA A 77 -1.02 16.31 10.63
CA ALA A 77 -0.64 14.95 10.94
C ALA A 77 -1.75 14.25 11.71
N TRP A 78 -2.12 13.07 11.24
CA TRP A 78 -3.14 12.24 11.87
C TRP A 78 -2.64 10.81 12.02
N ILE A 79 -2.70 10.26 13.24
CA ILE A 79 -2.57 8.82 13.44
C ILE A 79 -3.92 8.18 13.14
N VAL A 80 -3.94 7.20 12.25
CA VAL A 80 -5.12 6.39 11.97
C VAL A 80 -4.87 4.94 12.36
N THR A 81 -5.89 4.33 12.96
CA THR A 81 -5.85 2.92 13.39
C THR A 81 -6.73 2.12 12.46
N ALA A 82 -6.15 1.10 11.80
CA ALA A 82 -6.90 0.20 10.95
C ALA A 82 -8.10 -0.40 11.68
N ASN A 83 -9.22 -0.57 10.98
CA ASN A 83 -10.29 -1.43 11.47
C ASN A 83 -9.73 -2.87 11.58
N PRO A 84 -9.89 -3.58 12.72
CA PRO A 84 -9.43 -4.96 12.85
C PRO A 84 -10.02 -5.91 11.80
N ASP A 85 -11.17 -5.59 11.22
CA ASP A 85 -11.82 -6.37 10.16
C ASP A 85 -11.35 -5.99 8.74
N ALA A 86 -10.44 -5.02 8.62
CA ALA A 86 -9.91 -4.59 7.32
C ALA A 86 -9.15 -5.73 6.62
N ARG A 87 -9.52 -6.01 5.37
CA ARG A 87 -8.82 -6.95 4.49
C ARG A 87 -7.62 -6.25 3.88
N ILE A 88 -6.44 -6.43 4.48
CA ILE A 88 -5.21 -5.79 4.04
C ILE A 88 -4.32 -6.83 3.38
N TYR A 89 -3.94 -6.62 2.12
CA TYR A 89 -2.90 -7.43 1.49
C TYR A 89 -1.53 -6.87 1.87
N ARG A 90 -0.66 -7.71 2.45
CA ARG A 90 0.70 -7.31 2.82
C ARG A 90 1.69 -7.84 1.80
N ILE A 91 2.50 -6.94 1.25
CA ILE A 91 3.67 -7.26 0.44
C ILE A 91 4.89 -7.15 1.37
N ASP A 92 5.37 -8.28 1.88
CA ASP A 92 6.54 -8.36 2.79
C ASP A 92 7.82 -8.86 2.12
N GLY A 93 7.75 -9.12 0.82
CA GLY A 93 8.87 -9.59 0.01
C GLY A 93 8.46 -9.79 -1.43
N TYR A 94 9.42 -10.27 -2.23
CA TYR A 94 9.22 -10.45 -3.67
C TYR A 94 8.08 -11.43 -3.99
N TYR A 95 8.01 -12.55 -3.27
CA TYR A 95 6.98 -13.57 -3.51
C TYR A 95 5.55 -13.07 -3.25
N ASP A 96 5.35 -12.25 -2.22
CA ASP A 96 4.02 -11.69 -1.92
C ASP A 96 3.58 -10.73 -3.04
N PHE A 97 4.52 -9.95 -3.57
CA PHE A 97 4.27 -9.06 -4.71
C PHE A 97 3.96 -9.86 -5.97
N GLU A 98 4.75 -10.88 -6.25
CA GLU A 98 4.57 -11.75 -7.41
C GLU A 98 3.23 -12.49 -7.36
N GLU A 99 2.82 -12.97 -6.19
CA GLU A 99 1.50 -13.55 -5.96
C GLU A 99 0.37 -12.54 -6.23
N LEU A 100 0.49 -11.31 -5.73
CA LEU A 100 -0.51 -10.27 -5.96
C LEU A 100 -0.62 -9.94 -7.45
N LEU A 101 0.51 -9.85 -8.15
CA LEU A 101 0.57 -9.57 -9.58
C LEU A 101 -0.03 -10.71 -10.41
N CYS A 102 0.24 -11.96 -10.04
CA CYS A 102 -0.37 -13.11 -10.72
C CYS A 102 -1.90 -13.09 -10.59
N ARG A 103 -2.43 -12.66 -9.44
CA ARG A 103 -3.87 -12.55 -9.20
C ARG A 103 -4.50 -11.31 -9.84
N TYR A 104 -3.80 -10.18 -9.82
CA TYR A 104 -4.30 -8.88 -10.24
C TYR A 104 -3.26 -8.14 -11.07
N HIS A 105 -3.15 -8.49 -12.35
CA HIS A 105 -2.36 -7.72 -13.31
C HIS A 105 -3.25 -7.09 -14.36
N VAL A 106 -2.89 -5.87 -14.78
CA VAL A 106 -3.44 -5.29 -15.99
C VAL A 106 -2.86 -6.06 -17.16
N ASN A 107 -3.67 -6.87 -17.82
CA ASN A 107 -3.24 -7.56 -19.02
C ASN A 107 -3.36 -6.61 -20.22
N PRO A 108 -2.27 -6.29 -20.93
CA PRO A 108 -2.35 -5.41 -22.10
C PRO A 108 -3.12 -6.03 -23.29
N ALA A 109 -3.55 -7.30 -23.22
CA ALA A 109 -4.20 -8.01 -24.33
C ALA A 109 -5.30 -9.04 -23.96
N TRP A 110 -5.79 -9.13 -22.71
CA TRP A 110 -6.65 -10.26 -22.29
C TRP A 110 -8.05 -9.87 -21.79
N ASN A 111 -9.06 -10.51 -22.40
CA ASN A 111 -10.49 -10.49 -22.04
C ASN A 111 -10.96 -11.85 -21.49
N GLY A 112 -10.13 -12.56 -20.70
CA GLY A 112 -10.48 -13.91 -20.21
C GLY A 112 -11.11 -13.92 -18.81
N PRO A 113 -11.70 -15.06 -18.39
CA PRO A 113 -12.45 -15.15 -17.14
C PRO A 113 -11.53 -15.32 -15.93
N PHE A 114 -11.93 -14.69 -14.82
CA PHE A 114 -11.35 -14.81 -13.49
C PHE A 114 -11.14 -16.27 -13.08
N ILE A 115 -9.92 -16.62 -12.63
CA ILE A 115 -9.58 -17.98 -12.18
C ILE A 115 -9.34 -17.97 -10.67
N PRO A 116 -10.12 -18.70 -9.86
CA PRO A 116 -9.91 -18.78 -8.42
C PRO A 116 -8.61 -19.51 -8.07
N ALA A 117 -7.85 -18.95 -7.14
CA ALA A 117 -6.60 -19.49 -6.64
C ALA A 117 -6.80 -20.81 -5.87
N LYS A 118 -6.82 -21.95 -6.59
CA LYS A 118 -6.67 -23.30 -6.00
C LYS A 118 -5.76 -24.18 -6.84
N ARG A 119 -4.44 -23.92 -6.79
CA ARG A 119 -3.30 -24.87 -6.91
C ARG A 119 -2.05 -24.08 -7.29
N PHE A 120 -1.34 -23.57 -6.29
CA PHE A 120 -0.39 -22.48 -6.47
C PHE A 120 0.96 -22.87 -7.11
N SER A 121 1.31 -24.16 -7.23
CA SER A 121 2.64 -24.58 -7.73
C SER A 121 2.67 -25.19 -9.14
N GLU A 122 1.61 -25.85 -9.60
CA GLU A 122 1.57 -26.50 -10.93
C GLU A 122 0.92 -25.61 -12.00
N ILE A 123 0.11 -24.64 -11.57
CA ILE A 123 -0.58 -23.65 -12.41
C ILE A 123 0.35 -22.50 -12.78
N TYR A 124 1.40 -22.24 -11.97
CA TYR A 124 2.30 -21.10 -12.12
C TYR A 124 2.98 -21.06 -13.50
N SER A 125 3.39 -22.22 -14.02
CA SER A 125 4.00 -22.32 -15.37
C SER A 125 2.98 -22.38 -16.52
N LEU A 126 1.70 -22.67 -16.23
CA LEU A 126 0.65 -22.92 -17.22
C LEU A 126 -0.29 -21.72 -17.41
N PHE A 127 -0.50 -20.90 -16.37
CA PHE A 127 -1.44 -19.78 -16.38
C PHE A 127 -0.76 -18.41 -16.39
N CYS A 128 0.45 -18.29 -15.83
CA CYS A 128 1.28 -17.10 -16.02
C CYS A 128 2.00 -17.16 -17.37
N GLY A 129 1.28 -17.54 -18.44
CA GLY A 129 1.79 -17.58 -19.80
C GLY A 129 2.58 -16.31 -20.04
N GLU A 130 3.90 -16.48 -20.16
CA GLU A 130 4.95 -15.46 -20.04
C GLU A 130 4.39 -14.06 -19.79
N LEU A 131 4.08 -13.72 -18.53
CA LEU A 131 3.79 -12.33 -18.18
C LEU A 131 4.90 -11.49 -18.79
N PRO A 132 4.58 -10.54 -19.69
CA PRO A 132 5.62 -9.92 -20.49
C PRO A 132 6.59 -9.23 -19.56
N MET A 133 7.81 -9.74 -19.55
CA MET A 133 8.98 -9.26 -18.82
C MET A 133 8.95 -7.73 -18.65
N GLY A 134 8.85 -7.25 -17.40
CA GLY A 134 8.85 -5.82 -17.07
C GLY A 134 7.63 -4.99 -17.53
N LYS A 135 6.58 -5.62 -18.05
CA LYS A 135 5.34 -4.93 -18.50
C LYS A 135 4.12 -5.19 -17.62
N ALA A 136 4.12 -6.27 -16.85
CA ALA A 136 3.02 -6.58 -15.93
C ALA A 136 2.97 -5.55 -14.79
N LYS A 137 1.76 -5.03 -14.52
CA LYS A 137 1.49 -4.02 -13.48
C LYS A 137 0.28 -4.43 -12.67
N LEU A 138 0.27 -4.06 -11.39
CA LEU A 138 -0.86 -4.33 -10.50
C LEU A 138 -2.13 -3.65 -11.03
N ASP A 139 -3.22 -4.41 -11.07
CA ASP A 139 -4.57 -3.89 -11.31
C ASP A 139 -5.18 -3.44 -9.98
N PHE A 140 -4.92 -2.20 -9.59
CA PHE A 140 -5.42 -1.61 -8.36
C PHE A 140 -6.95 -1.50 -8.34
N GLU A 141 -7.61 -1.32 -9.49
CA GLU A 141 -9.06 -1.32 -9.57
C GLU A 141 -9.65 -2.69 -9.22
N ALA A 142 -9.04 -3.78 -9.71
CA ALA A 142 -9.44 -5.14 -9.34
C ALA A 142 -9.08 -5.45 -7.88
N ILE A 143 -7.86 -5.15 -7.42
CA ILE A 143 -7.43 -5.34 -6.03
C ILE A 143 -8.39 -4.63 -5.07
N SER A 144 -8.82 -3.42 -5.42
CA SER A 144 -9.73 -2.64 -4.58
C SER A 144 -11.06 -3.33 -4.31
N ARG A 145 -11.52 -4.27 -5.13
CA ARG A 145 -12.78 -5.00 -4.92
C ARG A 145 -12.63 -6.05 -3.80
N ASP A 146 -11.45 -6.63 -3.68
CA ASP A 146 -11.17 -7.76 -2.79
C ASP A 146 -10.45 -7.36 -1.49
N TYR A 147 -9.82 -6.19 -1.47
CA TYR A 147 -9.10 -5.68 -0.30
C TYR A 147 -9.56 -4.27 0.07
N ASP A 148 -9.32 -3.89 1.33
CA ASP A 148 -9.49 -2.53 1.83
C ASP A 148 -8.20 -1.72 1.66
N ALA A 149 -7.05 -2.40 1.67
CA ALA A 149 -5.74 -1.79 1.45
C ALA A 149 -4.68 -2.78 0.94
N VAL A 150 -3.60 -2.21 0.39
CA VAL A 150 -2.33 -2.90 0.16
C VAL A 150 -1.25 -2.19 0.97
N HIS A 151 -0.53 -2.95 1.79
CA HIS A 151 0.59 -2.48 2.59
C HIS A 151 1.90 -3.06 2.04
N LEU A 152 2.84 -2.19 1.65
CA LEU A 152 4.19 -2.58 1.28
C LEU A 152 5.11 -2.32 2.46
N THR A 153 5.67 -3.38 3.04
CA THR A 153 6.61 -3.22 4.16
C THR A 153 7.97 -2.70 3.69
N GLU A 154 8.83 -2.28 4.62
CA GLU A 154 10.23 -1.92 4.32
C GLU A 154 10.97 -3.05 3.58
N ARG A 155 10.79 -4.30 4.05
CA ARG A 155 11.37 -5.48 3.40
C ARG A 155 10.80 -5.67 2.00
N GLY A 156 9.47 -5.61 1.87
CA GLY A 156 8.79 -5.69 0.59
C GLY A 156 9.32 -4.65 -0.39
N LEU A 157 9.47 -3.40 0.04
CA LEU A 157 10.05 -2.32 -0.76
C LEU A 157 11.48 -2.67 -1.20
N SER A 158 12.35 -3.09 -0.27
CA SER A 158 13.74 -3.40 -0.57
C SER A 158 13.89 -4.51 -1.62
N GLU A 159 13.03 -5.53 -1.57
CA GLU A 159 13.08 -6.68 -2.48
C GLU A 159 12.40 -6.40 -3.83
N THR A 160 11.44 -5.47 -3.89
CA THR A 160 10.60 -5.26 -5.08
C THR A 160 10.87 -3.97 -5.83
N LYS A 161 11.39 -2.90 -5.20
CA LYS A 161 11.54 -1.57 -5.84
C LYS A 161 12.36 -1.64 -7.14
N TYR A 162 13.42 -2.44 -7.15
CA TYR A 162 14.26 -2.68 -8.32
C TYR A 162 14.35 -4.18 -8.65
N GLY A 163 13.33 -4.94 -8.26
CA GLY A 163 13.27 -6.38 -8.50
C GLY A 163 13.18 -6.74 -9.98
N TYR A 164 13.44 -8.03 -10.27
CA TYR A 164 13.35 -8.61 -11.61
C TYR A 164 12.62 -9.96 -11.51
N PRO A 165 11.73 -10.31 -12.45
CA PRO A 165 11.37 -9.59 -13.69
C PRO A 165 10.39 -8.42 -13.52
N TYR A 166 9.71 -8.32 -12.39
CA TYR A 166 8.76 -7.25 -12.04
C TYR A 166 9.28 -6.39 -10.90
N ASN A 167 8.81 -5.15 -10.82
CA ASN A 167 9.21 -4.22 -9.77
C ASN A 167 8.09 -3.25 -9.38
N LEU A 168 8.31 -2.54 -8.27
CA LEU A 168 7.50 -1.43 -7.79
C LEU A 168 8.22 -0.08 -7.95
N ILE A 169 8.96 0.13 -9.05
CA ILE A 169 9.60 1.44 -9.34
C ILE A 169 8.57 2.57 -9.19
N GLY A 170 8.95 3.61 -8.45
CA GLY A 170 8.09 4.74 -8.13
C GLY A 170 7.42 4.64 -6.75
N TRP A 171 7.41 3.46 -6.10
CA TRP A 171 7.26 3.39 -4.64
C TRP A 171 8.61 3.70 -3.98
N ASP A 172 8.61 4.72 -3.12
CA ASP A 172 9.85 5.27 -2.58
C ASP A 172 10.11 4.93 -1.13
N VAL A 173 9.05 4.61 -0.39
CA VAL A 173 9.04 4.30 1.04
C VAL A 173 8.04 3.19 1.33
N GLU A 174 8.18 2.58 2.51
CA GLU A 174 7.12 1.80 3.14
C GLU A 174 5.83 2.64 3.13
N SER A 175 4.75 2.05 2.65
CA SER A 175 3.46 2.73 2.65
C SER A 175 2.30 1.76 2.50
N THR A 176 1.13 2.25 2.91
CA THR A 176 -0.17 1.60 2.71
C THR A 176 -1.04 2.46 1.82
N ILE A 177 -1.57 1.87 0.75
CA ILE A 177 -2.66 2.48 -0.03
C ILE A 177 -3.99 1.86 0.42
N TRP A 178 -4.90 2.72 0.84
CA TRP A 178 -6.27 2.38 1.23
C TRP A 178 -7.23 2.71 0.10
N PHE A 179 -8.10 1.77 -0.24
CA PHE A 179 -9.08 1.89 -1.31
C PHE A 179 -10.42 2.45 -0.85
N ARG A 180 -10.66 2.42 0.47
CA ARG A 180 -11.84 2.95 1.15
C ARG A 180 -11.49 3.29 2.59
N TRP A 181 -12.37 4.04 3.26
CA TRP A 181 -12.19 4.33 4.67
C TRP A 181 -12.39 3.06 5.49
N SER A 182 -11.31 2.56 6.09
CA SER A 182 -11.32 1.33 6.89
C SER A 182 -10.52 1.51 8.17
N PHE A 183 -10.80 2.59 8.88
CA PHE A 183 -10.16 2.95 10.15
C PHE A 183 -11.18 2.96 11.29
N SER A 184 -10.77 2.40 12.43
CA SER A 184 -11.56 2.40 13.68
C SER A 184 -11.36 3.67 14.49
N ARG A 185 -10.24 4.37 14.29
CA ARG A 185 -9.87 5.59 15.02
C ARG A 185 -9.00 6.50 14.16
N ALA A 186 -9.15 7.81 14.35
CA ALA A 186 -8.26 8.84 13.83
C ALA A 186 -7.96 9.86 14.92
N GLU A 187 -6.68 10.22 15.11
CA GLU A 187 -6.20 11.10 16.16
C GLU A 187 -5.34 12.19 15.56
N TYR A 188 -5.73 13.45 15.77
CA TYR A 188 -4.97 14.59 15.30
C TYR A 188 -3.73 14.80 16.16
N LEU A 189 -2.55 14.82 15.54
CA LEU A 189 -1.28 15.09 16.20
C LEU A 189 -0.88 16.57 16.18
N GLY A 190 -1.56 17.39 15.39
CA GLY A 190 -1.17 18.77 15.16
C GLY A 190 -0.62 18.99 13.76
N ASN A 191 -0.12 20.21 13.55
CA ASN A 191 0.54 20.59 12.31
C ASN A 191 2.03 20.28 12.40
N LEU A 192 2.53 19.57 11.40
CA LEU A 192 3.96 19.46 11.14
C LEU A 192 4.39 20.67 10.29
N CYS A 193 5.23 21.51 10.89
CA CYS A 193 5.90 22.61 10.23
C CYS A 193 7.29 22.17 9.76
N THR A 194 8.03 23.06 9.06
CA THR A 194 9.38 22.89 8.47
C THR A 194 10.48 22.37 9.39
N ASN A 195 10.19 22.00 10.64
CA ASN A 195 11.10 21.35 11.56
C ASN A 195 10.37 20.22 12.31
N PRO A 196 10.62 18.93 11.99
CA PRO A 196 9.91 17.79 12.58
C PRO A 196 10.11 17.63 14.10
N LEU A 197 10.99 18.43 14.71
CA LEU A 197 11.21 18.47 16.16
C LEU A 197 10.22 19.38 16.92
N ARG A 198 9.29 20.05 16.24
CA ARG A 198 8.23 20.83 16.89
C ARG A 198 6.86 20.45 16.32
N ILE A 199 6.15 19.58 17.04
CA ILE A 199 4.70 19.55 16.99
C ILE A 199 4.22 20.89 17.54
N VAL A 200 3.58 21.71 16.70
CA VAL A 200 2.89 22.90 17.20
C VAL A 200 1.56 22.43 17.78
N ALA A 201 1.48 22.35 19.10
CA ALA A 201 0.24 22.03 19.78
C ALA A 201 -0.82 23.09 19.42
N PRO A 202 -2.09 22.70 19.22
CA PRO A 202 -3.15 23.65 18.95
C PRO A 202 -3.35 24.57 20.17
N GLY A 203 -3.04 25.87 20.02
CA GLY A 203 -3.31 26.90 21.03
C GLY A 203 -2.11 27.65 21.63
N SER A 204 -0.91 27.57 21.03
CA SER A 204 0.23 28.41 21.42
C SER A 204 0.26 29.77 20.73
#